data_AF-A0A2N8SQI9-F1
#
_entry.id   AF-A0A2N8SQI9-F1
#
_cell.length_a   1.000
_cell.length_b   1.000
_cell.length_c   1.000
_cell.angle_alpha   90.00
_cell.angle_beta   90.00
_cell.angle_gamma   90.00
#
_symmetry.space_group_name_H-M   'P 1'
#
loop_
_entity.id
_entity.type
_entity.pdbx_description
1 polymer ?
#
loop_
_entity_poly.entity_id
_entity_poly.type
_entity_poly.pdbx_seq_one_letter_code
_entity_poly.pdbx_strand_id
1 'polypeptide(L)'
;MFFNSEIQACLNEIQEIAGYDLPENEREVFLVFHGHITSPQPNYITALRNDPKKEHWYHLLVNGVLGNTQSSFACVRYHLENLKKIESEIIKSIEQKNYKEALGNSTIALGNTRIWDFEYQAYVLAYRRCLDQFAGALAAFFKNKYSSFRTLPDFLAKRKPQEVAILLIELHKKHAKNFEFVLSEGGVTSVRDRIAHYEFVQAGTINLSSRGLVFVGGGENLNLNFEEKSLLSETLEEKTVALHNCISEMIHCYVSEVTKWQRVQNF
;
A
#
# COMPACT_ATOMS: atom_id res chain seq x y z
N MET A 1 -0.94 6.82 34.26
CA MET A 1 -0.69 7.93 33.31
C MET A 1 -1.76 8.00 32.23
N PHE A 2 -2.13 6.90 31.56
CA PHE A 2 -3.18 6.85 30.52
C PHE A 2 -4.63 7.04 30.99
N PHE A 3 -4.92 7.24 32.28
CA PHE A 3 -6.29 7.40 32.81
C PHE A 3 -6.60 8.84 33.30
N ASN A 4 -5.71 9.81 33.04
CA ASN A 4 -5.99 11.21 33.33
C ASN A 4 -6.94 11.76 32.24
N SER A 5 -8.05 12.36 32.66
CA SER A 5 -9.10 12.86 31.76
C SER A 5 -8.62 13.99 30.83
N GLU A 6 -7.72 14.85 31.29
CA GLU A 6 -7.13 15.91 30.47
C GLU A 6 -6.20 15.32 29.41
N ILE A 7 -5.39 14.31 29.77
CA ILE A 7 -4.54 13.60 28.79
C ILE A 7 -5.41 12.90 27.73
N GLN A 8 -6.53 12.29 28.13
CA GLN A 8 -7.47 11.67 27.18
C GLN A 8 -8.15 12.70 26.27
N ALA A 9 -8.51 13.87 26.80
CA ALA A 9 -9.04 14.97 25.98
C ALA A 9 -8.01 15.42 24.92
N CYS A 10 -6.75 15.63 25.32
CA CYS A 10 -5.68 15.97 24.37
C CYS A 10 -5.48 14.89 23.30
N LEU A 11 -5.52 13.60 23.67
CA LEU A 11 -5.39 12.50 22.70
C LEU A 11 -6.55 12.48 21.70
N ASN A 12 -7.78 12.71 22.17
CA ASN A 12 -8.96 12.77 21.30
C ASN A 12 -8.88 13.97 20.35
N GLU A 13 -8.53 15.15 20.85
CA GLU A 13 -8.37 16.35 20.01
C GLU A 13 -7.27 16.16 18.95
N ILE A 14 -6.14 15.57 19.31
CA ILE A 14 -5.07 15.26 18.34
C ILE A 14 -5.56 14.26 17.29
N GLN A 15 -6.30 13.22 17.69
CA GLN A 15 -6.87 12.24 16.76
C GLN A 15 -7.90 12.87 15.82
N GLU A 16 -8.73 13.81 16.29
CA GLU A 16 -9.69 14.52 15.43
C GLU A 16 -9.00 15.42 14.41
N ILE A 17 -7.87 16.04 14.76
CA ILE A 17 -7.14 16.97 13.87
C ILE A 17 -6.23 16.23 12.89
N ALA A 18 -5.49 15.23 13.36
CA ALA A 18 -4.37 14.63 12.64
C ALA A 18 -4.46 13.10 12.55
N GLY A 19 -5.48 12.49 13.13
CA GLY A 19 -5.72 11.06 13.05
C GLY A 19 -6.18 10.64 11.66
N TYR A 20 -5.87 9.39 11.32
CA TYR A 20 -6.42 8.72 10.15
C TYR A 20 -6.71 7.27 10.52
N ASP A 21 -7.96 6.88 10.36
CA ASP A 21 -8.43 5.53 10.66
C ASP A 21 -8.68 4.76 9.36
N LEU A 22 -8.05 3.59 9.25
CA LEU A 22 -8.34 2.66 8.17
C LEU A 22 -9.79 2.18 8.27
N PRO A 23 -10.50 2.03 7.12
CA PRO A 23 -11.78 1.34 7.06
C PRO A 23 -11.74 -0.02 7.77
N GLU A 24 -12.82 -0.40 8.45
CA GLU A 24 -12.85 -1.61 9.28
C GLU A 24 -12.50 -2.88 8.50
N ASN A 25 -13.04 -3.02 7.28
CA ASN A 25 -12.77 -4.13 6.37
C ASN A 25 -11.29 -4.20 5.97
N GLU A 26 -10.61 -3.06 5.87
CA GLU A 26 -9.19 -3.03 5.52
C GLU A 26 -8.30 -3.34 6.72
N ARG A 27 -8.77 -2.99 7.93
CA ARG A 27 -8.09 -3.25 9.20
C ARG A 27 -8.17 -4.72 9.65
N GLU A 28 -9.20 -5.45 9.23
CA GLU A 28 -9.51 -6.81 9.71
C GLU A 28 -8.32 -7.77 9.65
N VAL A 29 -7.54 -7.76 8.56
CA VAL A 29 -6.38 -8.64 8.42
C VAL A 29 -5.31 -8.41 9.50
N PHE A 30 -5.10 -7.15 9.92
CA PHE A 30 -4.14 -6.86 10.99
C PHE A 30 -4.66 -7.36 12.33
N LEU A 31 -5.99 -7.37 12.53
CA LEU A 31 -6.62 -7.99 13.71
C LEU A 31 -6.47 -9.51 13.71
N VAL A 32 -6.49 -10.17 12.55
CA VAL A 32 -6.19 -11.60 12.42
C VAL A 32 -4.77 -11.90 12.92
N PHE A 33 -3.78 -11.11 12.48
CA PHE A 33 -2.41 -11.25 12.96
C PHE A 33 -2.29 -10.97 14.46
N HIS A 34 -2.94 -9.90 14.95
CA HIS A 34 -2.97 -9.56 16.37
C HIS A 34 -3.57 -10.71 17.21
N GLY A 35 -4.69 -11.28 16.77
CA GLY A 35 -5.33 -12.43 17.41
C GLY A 35 -4.39 -13.63 17.47
N HIS A 36 -3.70 -13.95 16.36
CA HIS A 36 -2.70 -15.02 16.31
C HIS A 36 -1.60 -14.85 17.36
N ILE A 37 -1.05 -13.64 17.54
CA ILE A 37 0.06 -13.43 18.48
C ILE A 37 -0.40 -13.27 19.95
N THR A 38 -1.69 -13.13 20.22
CA THR A 38 -2.20 -12.87 21.59
C THR A 38 -3.08 -13.97 22.16
N SER A 39 -3.80 -14.76 21.34
CA SER A 39 -4.95 -15.55 21.82
C SER A 39 -5.08 -16.97 21.21
N PRO A 40 -4.49 -18.01 21.85
CA PRO A 40 -3.44 -17.92 22.86
C PRO A 40 -2.09 -17.52 22.22
N GLN A 41 -1.25 -16.78 22.97
CA GLN A 41 0.07 -16.37 22.47
C GLN A 41 0.91 -17.60 22.06
N PRO A 42 1.45 -17.65 20.83
CA PRO A 42 2.22 -18.80 20.37
C PRO A 42 3.60 -18.89 21.06
N ASN A 43 4.11 -20.12 21.28
CA ASN A 43 5.37 -20.39 21.99
C ASN A 43 6.57 -19.68 21.37
N TYR A 44 6.63 -19.55 20.04
CA TYR A 44 7.74 -18.84 19.39
C TYR A 44 7.73 -17.34 19.72
N ILE A 45 6.56 -16.72 19.87
CA ILE A 45 6.44 -15.32 20.32
C ILE A 45 6.95 -15.18 21.75
N THR A 46 6.51 -16.07 22.65
CA THR A 46 7.02 -16.13 24.03
C THR A 46 8.54 -16.29 24.07
N ALA A 47 9.09 -17.18 23.25
CA ALA A 47 10.53 -17.43 23.16
C ALA A 47 11.32 -16.23 22.62
N LEU A 48 10.75 -15.45 21.69
CA LEU A 48 11.39 -14.22 21.21
C LEU A 48 11.39 -13.13 22.29
N ARG A 49 10.30 -12.99 23.03
CA ARG A 49 10.16 -11.96 24.10
C ARG A 49 11.03 -12.23 25.31
N ASN A 50 11.19 -13.51 25.69
CA ASN A 50 11.92 -13.88 26.91
C ASN A 50 13.45 -13.87 26.74
N ASP A 51 13.97 -13.76 25.51
CA ASP A 51 15.41 -13.74 25.22
C ASP A 51 15.82 -12.32 24.78
N PRO A 52 16.57 -11.56 25.61
CA PRO A 52 17.01 -10.19 25.28
C PRO A 52 17.78 -10.10 23.95
N LYS A 53 18.46 -11.18 23.54
CA LYS A 53 19.18 -11.20 22.25
C LYS A 53 18.25 -11.39 21.06
N LYS A 54 17.02 -11.87 21.27
CA LYS A 54 16.03 -12.16 20.22
C LYS A 54 14.81 -11.24 20.26
N GLU A 55 14.64 -10.45 21.31
CA GLU A 55 13.51 -9.51 21.48
C GLU A 55 13.36 -8.55 20.30
N HIS A 56 14.47 -8.09 19.71
CA HIS A 56 14.42 -7.24 18.53
C HIS A 56 13.70 -7.89 17.33
N TRP A 57 13.74 -9.23 17.17
CA TRP A 57 12.99 -9.93 16.13
C TRP A 57 11.49 -9.94 16.41
N TYR A 58 11.10 -10.00 17.68
CA TYR A 58 9.70 -9.83 18.07
C TYR A 58 9.20 -8.44 17.67
N HIS A 59 9.95 -7.38 17.99
CA HIS A 59 9.57 -6.02 17.59
C HIS A 59 9.54 -5.84 16.08
N LEU A 60 10.54 -6.35 15.36
CA LEU A 60 10.57 -6.26 13.90
C LEU A 60 9.40 -7.00 13.25
N LEU A 61 8.96 -8.12 13.81
CA LEU A 61 7.80 -8.87 13.33
C LEU A 61 6.49 -8.16 13.70
N VAL A 62 6.25 -7.95 14.99
CA VAL A 62 4.96 -7.47 15.51
C VAL A 62 4.74 -6.00 15.19
N ASN A 63 5.70 -5.13 15.50
CA ASN A 63 5.60 -3.72 15.12
C ASN A 63 5.78 -3.55 13.61
N GLY A 64 6.44 -4.49 12.94
CA GLY A 64 6.50 -4.54 11.48
C GLY A 64 5.11 -4.69 10.86
N VAL A 65 4.35 -5.71 11.26
CA VAL A 65 3.00 -5.96 10.72
C VAL A 65 1.98 -4.94 11.24
N LEU A 66 1.85 -4.80 12.57
CA LEU A 66 0.77 -4.01 13.20
C LEU A 66 1.07 -2.50 13.26
N GLY A 67 2.33 -2.10 13.13
CA GLY A 67 2.74 -0.70 13.11
C GLY A 67 3.08 -0.27 11.69
N ASN A 68 4.27 -0.65 11.22
CA ASN A 68 4.86 -0.13 9.99
C ASN A 68 3.98 -0.43 8.76
N THR A 69 3.67 -1.70 8.50
CA THR A 69 2.86 -2.09 7.34
C THR A 69 1.47 -1.48 7.40
N GLN A 70 0.77 -1.61 8.54
CA GLN A 70 -0.57 -1.03 8.71
C GLN A 70 -0.58 0.49 8.50
N SER A 71 0.34 1.24 9.11
CA SER A 71 0.43 2.69 8.94
C SER A 71 0.85 3.10 7.54
N SER A 72 1.70 2.32 6.86
CA SER A 72 2.03 2.60 5.45
C SER A 72 0.88 2.30 4.51
N PHE A 73 0.09 1.26 4.77
CA PHE A 73 -1.15 1.02 4.03
C PHE A 73 -2.17 2.14 4.25
N ALA A 74 -2.31 2.63 5.49
CA ALA A 74 -3.11 3.81 5.81
C ALA A 74 -2.65 5.06 5.03
N CYS A 75 -1.34 5.25 4.90
CA CYS A 75 -0.77 6.34 4.10
C CYS A 75 -1.14 6.20 2.60
N VAL A 76 -1.12 4.98 2.04
CA VAL A 76 -1.60 4.73 0.67
C VAL A 76 -3.06 5.14 0.51
N ARG A 77 -3.93 4.71 1.44
CA ARG A 77 -5.36 5.03 1.43
C ARG A 77 -5.62 6.53 1.54
N TYR A 78 -4.92 7.22 2.44
CA TYR A 78 -5.01 8.67 2.60
C TYR A 78 -4.73 9.42 1.29
N HIS A 79 -3.62 9.09 0.61
CA HIS A 79 -3.28 9.76 -0.65
C HIS A 79 -4.27 9.43 -1.77
N LEU A 80 -4.79 8.20 -1.82
CA LEU A 80 -5.82 7.81 -2.77
C LEU A 80 -7.13 8.59 -2.57
N GLU A 81 -7.56 8.75 -1.32
CA GLU A 81 -8.75 9.54 -0.99
C GLU A 81 -8.60 11.01 -1.37
N ASN A 82 -7.41 11.59 -1.15
CA ASN A 82 -7.13 12.95 -1.60
C ASN A 82 -7.11 13.06 -3.12
N LEU A 83 -6.52 12.10 -3.83
CA LEU A 83 -6.56 12.05 -5.29
C LEU A 83 -8.00 11.98 -5.82
N LYS A 84 -8.87 11.16 -5.20
CA LYS A 84 -10.30 11.10 -5.52
C LYS A 84 -11.00 12.44 -5.32
N LYS A 85 -10.74 13.11 -4.20
CA LYS A 85 -11.33 14.44 -3.91
C LYS A 85 -10.89 15.46 -4.94
N ILE A 86 -9.59 15.56 -5.22
CA ILE A 86 -9.02 16.49 -6.21
C ILE A 86 -9.62 16.21 -7.60
N GLU A 87 -9.62 14.95 -8.04
CA GLU A 87 -10.15 14.57 -9.35
C GLU A 87 -11.64 14.89 -9.47
N SER A 88 -12.44 14.60 -8.44
CA SER A 88 -13.87 14.94 -8.41
C SER A 88 -14.11 16.45 -8.45
N GLU A 89 -13.33 17.24 -7.73
CA GLU A 89 -13.42 18.71 -7.73
C GLU A 89 -13.04 19.31 -9.08
N ILE A 90 -12.00 18.78 -9.73
CA ILE A 90 -11.59 19.17 -11.10
C ILE A 90 -12.74 18.93 -12.08
N ILE A 91 -13.31 17.72 -12.08
CA ILE A 91 -14.41 17.34 -12.97
C ILE A 91 -15.60 18.28 -12.73
N LYS A 92 -16.02 18.44 -11.48
CA LYS A 92 -17.14 19.31 -11.11
C LYS A 92 -16.93 20.76 -11.54
N SER A 93 -15.73 21.29 -11.33
CA SER A 93 -15.38 22.67 -11.71
C SER A 93 -15.45 22.89 -13.23
N ILE A 94 -15.00 21.90 -14.02
CA ILE A 94 -15.02 21.98 -15.49
C ILE A 94 -16.42 21.79 -16.04
N GLU A 95 -17.19 20.83 -15.53
CA GLU A 95 -18.55 20.53 -15.99
C GLU A 95 -19.54 21.68 -15.73
N GLN A 96 -19.25 22.57 -14.77
CA GLN A 96 -20.01 23.80 -14.54
C GLN A 96 -19.78 24.90 -15.59
N LYS A 97 -18.84 24.71 -16.52
CA LYS A 97 -18.51 25.70 -17.56
C LYS A 97 -19.12 25.28 -18.90
N ASN A 98 -19.49 26.26 -19.73
CA ASN A 98 -19.89 26.02 -21.11
C ASN A 98 -18.67 25.87 -22.05
N TYR A 99 -17.75 24.98 -21.68
CA TYR A 99 -16.48 24.82 -22.39
C TYR A 99 -16.66 24.17 -23.77
N LYS A 100 -17.73 23.37 -23.97
CA LYS A 100 -18.01 22.72 -25.24
C LYS A 100 -18.32 23.72 -26.35
N GLU A 101 -19.10 24.76 -26.06
CA GLU A 101 -19.39 25.84 -27.00
C GLU A 101 -18.13 26.66 -27.28
N ALA A 102 -17.36 27.00 -26.25
CA ALA A 102 -16.13 27.77 -26.38
C ALA A 102 -15.04 27.06 -27.21
N LEU A 103 -14.95 25.73 -27.14
CA LEU A 103 -13.94 24.95 -27.85
C LEU A 103 -14.33 24.59 -29.29
N GLY A 104 -15.63 24.49 -29.61
CA GLY A 104 -16.08 24.02 -30.92
C GLY A 104 -15.47 22.66 -31.29
N ASN A 105 -14.73 22.59 -32.41
CA ASN A 105 -14.05 21.36 -32.85
C ASN A 105 -12.60 21.22 -32.34
N SER A 106 -12.15 22.13 -31.48
CA SER A 106 -10.80 22.10 -30.91
C SER A 106 -10.71 21.22 -29.67
N THR A 107 -9.49 20.78 -29.37
CA THR A 107 -9.13 20.11 -28.11
C THR A 107 -8.09 20.96 -27.40
N ILE A 108 -8.28 21.19 -26.10
CA ILE A 108 -7.30 21.86 -25.26
C ILE A 108 -6.83 20.91 -24.16
N ALA A 109 -5.51 20.86 -23.95
CA ALA A 109 -4.90 20.21 -22.81
C ALA A 109 -4.80 21.20 -21.65
N LEU A 110 -5.37 20.85 -20.50
CA LEU A 110 -5.21 21.56 -19.24
C LEU A 110 -4.18 20.81 -18.38
N GLY A 111 -3.29 21.57 -17.74
CA GLY A 111 -2.22 21.06 -16.89
C GLY A 111 -1.90 22.01 -15.73
N ASN A 112 -0.67 21.93 -15.22
CA ASN A 112 -0.22 22.64 -14.01
C ASN A 112 -1.01 22.25 -12.74
N THR A 113 -1.51 21.01 -12.70
CA THR A 113 -2.23 20.37 -11.60
C THR A 113 -1.27 19.89 -10.50
N ARG A 114 -0.41 20.79 -9.99
CA ARG A 114 0.71 20.39 -9.11
C ARG A 114 0.29 19.63 -7.86
N ILE A 115 -0.81 20.01 -7.22
CA ILE A 115 -1.32 19.31 -6.03
C ILE A 115 -1.71 17.87 -6.39
N TRP A 116 -2.35 17.67 -7.56
CA TRP A 116 -2.69 16.35 -8.08
C TRP A 116 -1.43 15.51 -8.33
N ASP A 117 -0.40 16.11 -8.92
CA ASP A 117 0.89 15.45 -9.15
C ASP A 117 1.60 15.09 -7.82
N PHE A 118 1.53 15.96 -6.82
CA PHE A 118 2.16 15.73 -5.51
C PHE A 118 1.52 14.55 -4.77
N GLU A 119 0.18 14.53 -4.71
CA GLU A 119 -0.56 13.42 -4.09
C GLU A 119 -0.32 12.11 -4.85
N TYR A 120 -0.21 12.15 -6.18
CA TYR A 120 0.09 10.98 -6.99
C TYR A 120 1.47 10.40 -6.67
N GLN A 121 2.51 11.23 -6.64
CA GLN A 121 3.85 10.76 -6.31
C GLN A 121 3.94 10.24 -4.87
N ALA A 122 3.26 10.90 -3.93
CA ALA A 122 3.18 10.47 -2.55
C ALA A 122 2.49 9.09 -2.43
N TYR A 123 1.38 8.88 -3.16
CA TYR A 123 0.70 7.58 -3.27
C TYR A 123 1.66 6.49 -3.76
N VAL A 124 2.36 6.70 -4.89
CA VAL A 124 3.27 5.70 -5.49
C VAL A 124 4.42 5.34 -4.53
N LEU A 125 4.99 6.34 -3.85
CA LEU A 125 6.07 6.12 -2.88
C LEU A 125 5.57 5.40 -1.62
N ALA A 126 4.41 5.79 -1.09
CA ALA A 126 3.78 5.12 0.05
C ALA A 126 3.47 3.65 -0.26
N TYR A 127 2.99 3.36 -1.48
CA TYR A 127 2.69 2.02 -1.96
C TYR A 127 3.92 1.12 -1.90
N ARG A 128 5.05 1.60 -2.45
CA ARG A 128 6.31 0.87 -2.38
C ARG A 128 6.76 0.66 -0.93
N ARG A 129 6.70 1.71 -0.11
CA ARG A 129 7.13 1.64 1.29
C ARG A 129 6.34 0.58 2.05
N CYS A 130 5.04 0.48 1.80
CA CYS A 130 4.17 -0.53 2.39
C CYS A 130 4.66 -1.96 2.07
N LEU A 131 4.92 -2.26 0.80
CA LEU A 131 5.45 -3.55 0.37
C LEU A 131 6.79 -3.89 1.04
N ASP A 132 7.74 -2.95 1.05
CA ASP A 132 9.08 -3.18 1.59
C ASP A 132 9.08 -3.34 3.13
N GLN A 133 8.25 -2.56 3.83
CA GLN A 133 8.05 -2.74 5.28
C GLN A 133 7.41 -4.09 5.59
N PHE A 134 6.44 -4.53 4.78
CA PHE A 134 5.81 -5.83 4.93
C PHE A 134 6.80 -6.98 4.69
N ALA A 135 7.63 -6.88 3.65
CA ALA A 135 8.72 -7.83 3.41
C ALA A 135 9.68 -7.93 4.61
N GLY A 136 10.02 -6.79 5.22
CA GLY A 136 10.87 -6.77 6.40
C GLY A 136 10.21 -7.37 7.63
N ALA A 137 8.92 -7.14 7.84
CA ALA A 137 8.16 -7.76 8.91
C ALA A 137 8.12 -9.29 8.77
N LEU A 138 7.83 -9.81 7.57
CA LEU A 138 7.84 -11.25 7.31
C LEU A 138 9.23 -11.87 7.47
N ALA A 139 10.28 -11.18 7.01
CA ALA A 139 11.66 -11.64 7.15
C ALA A 139 12.11 -11.78 8.62
N ALA A 140 11.54 -10.97 9.52
CA ALA A 140 11.85 -11.03 10.95
C ALA A 140 11.47 -12.37 11.59
N PHE A 141 10.42 -13.05 11.10
CA PHE A 141 10.10 -14.42 11.53
C PHE A 141 11.25 -15.39 11.26
N PHE A 142 11.93 -15.22 10.11
CA PHE A 142 13.12 -15.99 9.73
C PHE A 142 14.42 -15.47 10.37
N LYS A 143 14.31 -14.53 11.33
CA LYS A 143 15.42 -13.92 12.08
C LYS A 143 16.53 -13.36 11.18
N ASN A 144 16.12 -12.68 10.12
CA ASN A 144 17.02 -12.07 9.15
C ASN A 144 16.58 -10.64 8.83
N LYS A 145 17.56 -9.74 8.69
CA LYS A 145 17.30 -8.36 8.23
C LYS A 145 17.18 -8.38 6.71
N TYR A 146 16.02 -7.95 6.23
CA TYR A 146 15.69 -7.88 4.82
C TYR A 146 14.51 -6.92 4.65
N SER A 147 14.32 -6.32 3.47
CA SER A 147 13.24 -5.33 3.29
C SER A 147 12.81 -5.13 1.84
N SER A 148 13.32 -5.91 0.89
CA SER A 148 12.96 -5.73 -0.52
C SER A 148 11.83 -6.67 -0.87
N PHE A 149 10.61 -6.16 -1.05
CA PHE A 149 9.49 -7.02 -1.48
C PHE A 149 9.79 -7.69 -2.82
N ARG A 150 10.36 -6.93 -3.77
CA ARG A 150 10.73 -7.39 -5.11
C ARG A 150 11.53 -8.70 -5.14
N THR A 151 12.52 -8.83 -4.26
CA THR A 151 13.42 -9.99 -4.23
C THR A 151 13.12 -10.94 -3.07
N LEU A 152 11.96 -10.75 -2.41
CA LEU A 152 11.53 -11.55 -1.27
C LEU A 152 11.51 -13.05 -1.60
N PRO A 153 11.10 -13.50 -2.80
CA PRO A 153 11.16 -14.92 -3.15
C PRO A 153 12.56 -15.52 -3.06
N ASP A 154 13.56 -14.84 -3.62
CA ASP A 154 14.95 -15.30 -3.63
C ASP A 154 15.54 -15.36 -2.23
N PHE A 155 15.13 -14.42 -1.38
CA PHE A 155 15.46 -14.41 0.03
C PHE A 155 14.84 -15.60 0.74
N LEU A 156 13.53 -15.82 0.59
CA LEU A 156 12.76 -16.85 1.29
C LEU A 156 13.18 -18.27 0.90
N ALA A 157 13.55 -18.50 -0.36
CA ALA A 157 13.97 -19.81 -0.88
C ALA A 157 15.11 -20.45 -0.05
N LYS A 158 15.90 -19.63 0.65
CA LYS A 158 17.06 -20.05 1.45
C LYS A 158 16.76 -20.12 2.95
N ARG A 159 15.51 -19.95 3.40
CA ARG A 159 15.15 -19.80 4.81
C ARG A 159 14.36 -20.99 5.36
N LYS A 160 14.52 -21.24 6.67
CA LYS A 160 13.73 -22.24 7.40
C LYS A 160 12.82 -21.54 8.40
N PRO A 161 11.59 -22.03 8.65
CA PRO A 161 10.97 -23.23 8.09
C PRO A 161 10.57 -23.10 6.60
N GLN A 162 10.79 -24.16 5.82
CA GLN A 162 10.56 -24.15 4.36
C GLN A 162 9.07 -24.28 4.01
N GLU A 163 8.31 -24.99 4.85
CA GLU A 163 6.86 -25.11 4.79
C GLU A 163 6.14 -23.76 4.83
N VAL A 164 6.67 -22.79 5.59
CA VAL A 164 6.15 -21.40 5.61
C VAL A 164 6.70 -20.61 4.42
N ALA A 165 8.00 -20.73 4.15
CA ALA A 165 8.67 -19.94 3.11
C ALA A 165 8.12 -20.20 1.70
N ILE A 166 7.87 -21.46 1.34
CA ILE A 166 7.39 -21.86 0.00
C ILE A 166 6.02 -21.24 -0.30
N LEU A 167 5.08 -21.30 0.65
CA LEU A 167 3.73 -20.77 0.44
C LEU A 167 3.72 -19.24 0.33
N LEU A 168 4.59 -18.55 1.09
CA LEU A 168 4.78 -17.10 0.93
C LEU A 168 5.41 -16.74 -0.43
N ILE A 169 6.31 -17.56 -0.96
CA ILE A 169 6.89 -17.39 -2.30
C ILE A 169 5.80 -17.50 -3.37
N GLU A 170 4.92 -18.50 -3.26
CA GLU A 170 3.82 -18.73 -4.21
C GLU A 170 2.84 -17.55 -4.23
N LEU A 171 2.45 -17.04 -3.05
CA LEU A 171 1.59 -15.87 -2.95
C LEU A 171 2.26 -14.60 -3.47
N HIS A 172 3.55 -14.39 -3.19
CA HIS A 172 4.28 -13.28 -3.80
C HIS A 172 4.22 -13.36 -5.33
N LYS A 173 4.51 -14.52 -5.93
CA LYS A 173 4.46 -14.71 -7.38
C LYS A 173 3.07 -14.49 -7.96
N LYS A 174 2.01 -14.89 -7.25
CA LYS A 174 0.61 -14.65 -7.63
C LYS A 174 0.31 -13.16 -7.78
N HIS A 175 0.80 -12.34 -6.84
CA HIS A 175 0.47 -10.91 -6.79
C HIS A 175 1.48 -10.00 -7.50
N ALA A 176 2.72 -10.44 -7.74
CA ALA A 176 3.82 -9.60 -8.22
C ALA A 176 3.50 -8.78 -9.48
N LYS A 177 2.74 -9.36 -10.42
CA LYS A 177 2.34 -8.69 -11.68
C LYS A 177 1.50 -7.43 -11.46
N ASN A 178 0.74 -7.36 -10.36
CA ASN A 178 -0.05 -6.17 -10.03
C ASN A 178 0.83 -4.98 -9.62
N PHE A 179 2.13 -5.21 -9.39
CA PHE A 179 3.03 -4.24 -8.78
C PHE A 179 4.12 -3.75 -9.73
N GLU A 180 4.03 -4.04 -11.03
CA GLU A 180 5.02 -3.61 -12.04
C GLU A 180 5.26 -2.08 -12.03
N PHE A 181 4.24 -1.29 -11.68
CA PHE A 181 4.36 0.18 -11.58
C PHE A 181 5.24 0.65 -10.40
N VAL A 182 5.50 -0.20 -9.40
CA VAL A 182 6.36 0.09 -8.22
C VAL A 182 7.56 -0.85 -8.07
N LEU A 183 7.60 -1.95 -8.83
CA LEU A 183 8.68 -2.94 -8.85
C LEU A 183 9.31 -2.96 -10.24
N SER A 184 10.52 -2.41 -10.39
CA SER A 184 11.25 -2.53 -11.66
C SER A 184 11.63 -3.98 -11.94
N GLU A 185 11.26 -4.49 -13.12
CA GLU A 185 11.52 -5.85 -13.58
C GLU A 185 12.01 -5.83 -15.03
N GLY A 186 12.86 -6.80 -15.41
CA GLY A 186 13.26 -7.00 -16.82
C GLY A 186 14.01 -5.84 -17.48
N GLY A 187 14.61 -4.93 -16.70
CA GLY A 187 15.30 -3.74 -17.22
C GLY A 187 14.38 -2.54 -17.49
N VAL A 188 13.07 -2.68 -17.25
CA VAL A 188 12.11 -1.58 -17.33
C VAL A 188 12.07 -0.85 -15.99
N THR A 189 12.23 0.47 -16.02
CA THR A 189 12.18 1.31 -14.82
C THR A 189 10.72 1.59 -14.46
N SER A 190 10.31 1.15 -13.28
CA SER A 190 8.96 1.38 -12.74
C SER A 190 8.69 2.88 -12.51
N VAL A 191 7.41 3.27 -12.44
CA VAL A 191 6.99 4.64 -12.14
C VAL A 191 7.60 5.12 -10.83
N ARG A 192 7.60 4.24 -9.81
CA ARG A 192 8.22 4.56 -8.52
C ARG A 192 9.69 4.89 -8.65
N ASP A 193 10.46 4.09 -9.40
CA ASP A 193 11.91 4.33 -9.57
C ASP A 193 12.16 5.62 -10.37
N ARG A 194 11.33 5.91 -11.38
CA ARG A 194 11.33 7.21 -12.08
C ARG A 194 11.18 8.38 -11.12
N ILE A 195 10.14 8.35 -10.27
CA ILE A 195 9.87 9.37 -9.25
C ILE A 195 11.04 9.50 -8.27
N ALA A 196 11.57 8.37 -7.78
CA ALA A 196 12.57 8.37 -6.72
C ALA A 196 13.97 8.83 -7.19
N HIS A 197 14.31 8.64 -8.46
CA HIS A 197 15.70 8.73 -8.90
C HIS A 197 15.94 9.55 -10.17
N TYR A 198 14.92 9.81 -11.00
CA TYR A 198 15.16 10.30 -12.36
C TYR A 198 14.40 11.57 -12.69
N GLU A 199 13.10 11.64 -12.39
CA GLU A 199 12.28 12.74 -12.86
C GLU A 199 11.01 12.95 -12.04
N PHE A 200 10.40 14.12 -12.24
CA PHE A 200 9.08 14.43 -11.74
C PHE A 200 8.03 13.78 -12.65
N VAL A 201 7.24 12.85 -12.12
CA VAL A 201 6.17 12.17 -12.88
C VAL A 201 4.82 12.79 -12.55
N GLN A 202 4.11 13.22 -13.60
CA GLN A 202 2.77 13.79 -13.47
C GLN A 202 1.70 12.70 -13.29
N ALA A 203 0.62 13.06 -12.61
CA ALA A 203 -0.56 12.21 -12.43
C ALA A 203 -1.28 11.96 -13.77
N GLY A 204 -1.34 12.99 -14.61
CA GLY A 204 -1.93 12.94 -15.95
C GLY A 204 -2.12 14.34 -16.52
N THR A 205 -2.72 14.42 -17.70
CA THR A 205 -3.17 15.66 -18.34
C THR A 205 -4.68 15.58 -18.55
N ILE A 206 -5.36 16.72 -18.43
CA ILE A 206 -6.81 16.79 -18.66
C ILE A 206 -7.02 17.29 -20.09
N ASN A 207 -7.64 16.48 -20.95
CA ASN A 207 -8.00 16.89 -22.31
C ASN A 207 -9.48 17.23 -22.38
N LEU A 208 -9.77 18.45 -22.82
CA LEU A 208 -11.14 18.93 -23.08
C LEU A 208 -11.38 19.03 -24.58
N SER A 209 -12.50 18.51 -25.04
CA SER A 209 -13.02 18.68 -26.39
C SER A 209 -14.53 18.87 -26.37
N SER A 210 -15.15 19.13 -27.53
CA SER A 210 -16.62 19.10 -27.65
C SER A 210 -17.24 17.76 -27.28
N ARG A 211 -16.49 16.66 -27.37
CA ARG A 211 -16.95 15.31 -26.98
C ARG A 211 -16.98 15.12 -25.47
N GLY A 212 -16.19 15.89 -24.72
CA GLY A 212 -16.15 15.79 -23.26
C GLY A 212 -14.76 16.02 -22.68
N LEU A 213 -14.62 15.61 -21.42
CA LEU A 213 -13.38 15.63 -20.65
C LEU A 213 -12.85 14.20 -20.54
N VAL A 214 -11.53 14.03 -20.73
CA VAL A 214 -10.80 12.78 -20.49
C VAL A 214 -9.45 13.07 -19.83
N PHE A 215 -8.98 12.13 -19.00
CA PHE A 215 -7.63 12.16 -18.43
C PHE A 215 -6.70 11.30 -19.26
N VAL A 216 -5.49 11.77 -19.52
CA VAL A 216 -4.56 11.14 -20.47
C VAL A 216 -3.12 11.12 -19.96
N GLY A 217 -2.38 10.08 -20.31
CA GLY A 217 -0.95 9.97 -20.00
C GLY A 217 -0.68 9.80 -18.51
N GLY A 218 0.36 10.46 -18.01
CA GLY A 218 0.81 10.31 -16.62
C GLY A 218 1.53 8.99 -16.36
N GLY A 219 1.90 8.73 -15.10
CA GLY A 219 2.63 7.52 -14.72
C GLY A 219 1.84 6.22 -14.96
N GLU A 220 0.51 6.27 -14.91
CA GLU A 220 -0.37 5.12 -15.17
C GLU A 220 -0.72 4.92 -16.65
N ASN A 221 -0.24 5.79 -17.56
CA ASN A 221 -0.57 5.77 -19.00
C ASN A 221 -2.08 5.78 -19.28
N LEU A 222 -2.81 6.75 -18.70
CA LEU A 222 -4.26 6.89 -18.86
C LEU A 222 -4.66 7.00 -20.34
N ASN A 223 -5.74 6.32 -20.70
CA ASN A 223 -6.17 6.14 -22.09
C ASN A 223 -6.75 7.41 -22.72
N LEU A 224 -6.50 7.58 -24.02
CA LEU A 224 -7.08 8.65 -24.86
C LEU A 224 -8.53 8.39 -25.31
N ASN A 225 -9.13 7.28 -24.88
CA ASN A 225 -10.44 6.88 -25.38
C ASN A 225 -11.56 7.70 -24.70
N PHE A 226 -12.34 8.45 -25.50
CA PHE A 226 -13.49 9.21 -25.01
C PHE A 226 -14.71 8.32 -24.69
N GLU A 227 -14.73 7.07 -25.15
CA GLU A 227 -15.81 6.12 -24.89
C GLU A 227 -15.64 5.40 -23.53
N GLU A 228 -14.39 5.20 -23.10
CA GLU A 228 -14.03 4.64 -21.80
C GLU A 228 -13.25 5.69 -21.01
N LYS A 229 -13.98 6.54 -20.27
CA LYS A 229 -13.34 7.48 -19.34
C LYS A 229 -12.57 6.69 -18.29
N SER A 230 -11.24 6.62 -18.43
CA SER A 230 -10.36 6.12 -17.38
C SER A 230 -10.06 7.25 -16.41
N LEU A 231 -10.65 7.19 -15.22
CA LEU A 231 -10.25 8.05 -14.11
C LEU A 231 -8.96 7.53 -13.50
N LEU A 232 -8.06 8.42 -13.09
CA LEU A 232 -6.85 8.01 -12.37
C LEU A 232 -7.25 7.31 -11.07
N SER A 233 -8.21 7.87 -10.34
CA SER A 233 -8.59 7.32 -9.05
C SER A 233 -9.16 5.90 -9.12
N GLU A 234 -9.83 5.53 -10.22
CA GLU A 234 -10.32 4.16 -10.46
C GLU A 234 -9.15 3.20 -10.66
N THR A 235 -8.20 3.55 -11.53
CA THR A 235 -6.98 2.76 -11.74
C THR A 235 -6.17 2.59 -10.46
N LEU A 236 -6.08 3.62 -9.61
CA LEU A 236 -5.37 3.54 -8.34
C LEU A 236 -6.15 2.76 -7.27
N GLU A 237 -7.49 2.79 -7.31
CA GLU A 237 -8.32 1.94 -6.43
C GLU A 237 -8.04 0.47 -6.68
N GLU A 238 -8.03 0.04 -7.95
CA GLU A 238 -7.72 -1.35 -8.31
C GLU A 238 -6.34 -1.79 -7.80
N LYS A 239 -5.33 -0.92 -7.93
CA LYS A 239 -3.98 -1.17 -7.41
C LYS A 239 -3.96 -1.25 -5.89
N THR A 240 -4.73 -0.41 -5.21
CA THR A 240 -4.83 -0.40 -3.75
C THR A 240 -5.53 -1.65 -3.23
N VAL A 241 -6.59 -2.09 -3.90
CA VAL A 241 -7.26 -3.36 -3.62
C VAL A 241 -6.28 -4.52 -3.84
N ALA A 242 -5.49 -4.51 -4.91
CA ALA A 242 -4.46 -5.53 -5.13
C ALA A 242 -3.39 -5.56 -4.02
N LEU A 243 -2.98 -4.39 -3.50
CA LEU A 243 -2.06 -4.31 -2.36
C LEU A 243 -2.67 -4.93 -1.11
N HIS A 244 -3.90 -4.54 -0.77
CA HIS A 244 -4.63 -5.06 0.38
C HIS A 244 -4.81 -6.57 0.29
N ASN A 245 -5.25 -7.08 -0.86
CA ASN A 245 -5.42 -8.51 -1.10
C ASN A 245 -4.12 -9.28 -0.94
N CYS A 246 -3.00 -8.74 -1.44
CA CYS A 246 -1.69 -9.37 -1.27
C CYS A 246 -1.27 -9.44 0.20
N ILE A 247 -1.34 -8.33 0.93
CA ILE A 247 -1.04 -8.29 2.37
C ILE A 247 -1.96 -9.26 3.12
N SER A 248 -3.25 -9.25 2.77
CA SER A 248 -4.27 -10.08 3.39
C SER A 248 -3.97 -11.57 3.23
N GLU A 249 -3.85 -12.04 1.99
CA GLU A 249 -3.56 -13.43 1.71
C GLU A 249 -2.24 -13.89 2.33
N MET A 250 -1.20 -13.05 2.29
CA MET A 250 0.10 -13.39 2.87
C MET A 250 0.07 -13.44 4.41
N ILE A 251 -0.68 -12.55 5.09
CA ILE A 251 -0.86 -12.62 6.55
C ILE A 251 -1.67 -13.86 6.93
N HIS A 252 -2.79 -14.14 6.25
CA HIS A 252 -3.59 -15.34 6.52
C HIS A 252 -2.78 -16.62 6.31
N CYS A 253 -1.99 -16.68 5.23
CA CYS A 253 -1.06 -17.79 4.97
C CYS A 253 -0.01 -17.90 6.08
N TYR A 254 0.66 -16.80 6.42
CA TYR A 254 1.64 -16.77 7.50
C TYR A 254 1.06 -17.33 8.81
N VAL A 255 -0.11 -16.83 9.24
CA VAL A 255 -0.78 -17.26 10.47
C VAL A 255 -1.11 -18.76 10.41
N SER A 256 -1.70 -19.24 9.32
CA SER A 256 -2.03 -20.66 9.11
C SER A 256 -0.79 -21.54 9.23
N GLU A 257 0.25 -21.23 8.46
CA GLU A 257 1.41 -22.12 8.31
C GLU A 257 2.34 -22.09 9.53
N VAL A 258 2.50 -20.92 10.17
CA VAL A 258 3.25 -20.84 11.42
C VAL A 258 2.54 -21.57 12.54
N THR A 259 1.19 -21.54 12.57
CA THR A 259 0.41 -22.32 13.54
C THR A 259 0.63 -23.82 13.34
N LYS A 260 0.63 -24.31 12.10
CA LYS A 260 0.91 -25.72 11.78
C LYS A 260 2.33 -26.11 12.17
N TRP A 261 3.32 -25.31 11.76
CA TRP A 261 4.73 -25.52 12.08
C TRP A 261 4.95 -25.62 13.60
N GLN A 262 4.37 -24.71 14.39
CA GLN A 262 4.52 -24.74 15.83
C GLN A 262 3.90 -25.98 16.48
N ARG A 263 2.77 -26.47 15.98
CA ARG A 263 2.20 -27.73 16.47
C ARG A 263 3.19 -28.87 16.29
N VAL A 264 3.84 -28.96 15.12
CA VAL A 264 4.87 -29.99 14.85
C VAL A 264 6.10 -29.83 15.75
N GLN A 265 6.50 -28.62 16.13
CA GLN A 265 7.65 -28.39 17.03
C GLN A 265 7.36 -28.72 18.52
N ASN A 266 6.07 -28.80 18.90
CA ASN A 266 5.63 -29.11 20.26
C ASN A 266 5.37 -30.61 20.48
N PHE A 267 5.55 -31.44 19.45
CA PHE A 267 5.53 -32.92 19.49
C PHE A 267 6.92 -33.44 19.14
#